data_AF-A0A970MZS4-F1
#
_entry.id   AF-A0A970MZS4-F1
#
_cell.length_a   1.000
_cell.length_b   1.000
_cell.length_c   1.000
_cell.angle_alpha   90.00
_cell.angle_beta   90.00
_cell.angle_gamma   90.00
#
_symmetry.space_group_name_H-M   'P 1'
#
loop_
_entity.id
_entity.type
_entity.pdbx_description
1 polymer ?
#
loop_
_entity_poly.entity_id
_entity_poly.type
_entity_poly.pdbx_seq_one_letter_code
_entity_poly.pdbx_strand_id
1 'polypeptide(L)'
;MRYEKNADGTNAMKSYTYTPDNLLATATFDGKTLANAWDADKNRVGFTVNSTNHTFVYDISAGIPAVIQEDGIYYIREPAGELIARLDGPNMNHYHFDQLGSTRLLTNSAGAVTDEYSYDAYGGVLSHNRSTGSVDQPYQYVGQLGYYTHYQEPNFGLLQLGVRFYGSEVGRFTQRDQVSNALEVATCTLLRDL
;
A
#
# COMPACT_ATOMS: atom_id res chain seq x y z
N MET A 1 -16.14 11.73 -8.38
CA MET A 1 -15.00 12.67 -8.34
C MET A 1 -14.87 13.19 -6.91
N ARG A 2 -13.73 12.96 -6.26
CA ARG A 2 -13.42 13.50 -4.91
C ARG A 2 -12.18 14.38 -5.01
N TYR A 3 -12.12 15.48 -4.25
CA TYR A 3 -11.00 16.42 -4.27
C TYR A 3 -10.35 16.54 -2.90
N GLU A 4 -9.03 16.64 -2.87
CA GLU A 4 -8.30 17.22 -1.75
C GLU A 4 -7.91 18.64 -2.12
N LYS A 5 -8.20 19.58 -1.23
CA LYS A 5 -7.97 21.00 -1.47
C LYS A 5 -6.74 21.49 -0.70
N ASN A 6 -6.12 22.56 -1.18
CA ASN A 6 -5.10 23.31 -0.46
C ASN A 6 -5.65 23.90 0.86
N ALA A 7 -4.76 24.41 1.72
CA ALA A 7 -5.09 24.89 3.07
C ALA A 7 -6.17 25.99 3.11
N ASP A 8 -6.34 26.76 2.03
CA ASP A 8 -7.36 27.81 1.90
C ASP A 8 -8.71 27.28 1.36
N GLY A 9 -8.79 26.00 0.97
CA GLY A 9 -10.01 25.36 0.47
C GLY A 9 -10.46 25.78 -0.93
N THR A 10 -9.59 26.44 -1.70
CA THR A 10 -9.95 27.09 -2.97
C THR A 10 -9.52 26.30 -4.20
N ASN A 11 -8.37 25.61 -4.15
CA ASN A 11 -7.82 24.83 -5.26
C ASN A 11 -7.80 23.33 -4.94
N ALA A 12 -8.28 22.51 -5.87
CA ALA A 12 -8.10 21.05 -5.79
C ALA A 12 -6.65 20.69 -6.11
N MET A 13 -5.88 20.25 -5.11
CA MET A 13 -4.52 19.78 -5.28
C MET A 13 -4.47 18.33 -5.77
N LYS A 14 -5.44 17.51 -5.34
CA LYS A 14 -5.60 16.14 -5.83
C LYS A 14 -7.05 15.88 -6.22
N SER A 15 -7.26 15.10 -7.26
CA SER A 15 -8.59 14.63 -7.65
C SER A 15 -8.60 13.14 -7.89
N TYR A 16 -9.71 12.49 -7.53
CA TYR A 16 -9.85 11.04 -7.55
C TYR A 16 -11.10 10.62 -8.32
N THR A 17 -10.93 9.65 -9.21
CA THR A 17 -12.02 8.93 -9.87
C THR A 17 -12.07 7.49 -9.38
N TYR A 18 -13.25 6.90 -9.40
CA TYR A 18 -13.48 5.54 -8.90
C TYR A 18 -14.21 4.72 -9.95
N THR A 19 -13.93 3.42 -9.98
CA THR A 19 -14.70 2.45 -10.74
C THR A 19 -16.12 2.33 -10.17
N PRO A 20 -17.07 1.71 -10.89
CA PRO A 20 -18.40 1.40 -10.33
C PRO A 20 -18.36 0.58 -9.03
N ASP A 21 -17.33 -0.27 -8.88
CA ASP A 21 -17.06 -1.04 -7.65
C ASP A 21 -16.34 -0.24 -6.57
N ASN A 22 -16.22 1.08 -6.74
CA ASN A 22 -15.58 2.02 -5.82
C ASN A 22 -14.10 1.67 -5.52
N LEU A 23 -13.39 1.16 -6.52
CA LEU A 23 -11.93 1.07 -6.51
C LEU A 23 -11.34 2.36 -7.08
N LEU A 24 -10.24 2.86 -6.52
CA LEU A 24 -9.60 4.08 -7.03
C LEU A 24 -9.10 3.83 -8.46
N ALA A 25 -9.73 4.47 -9.46
CA ALA A 25 -9.41 4.28 -10.87
C ALA A 25 -8.26 5.21 -11.30
N THR A 26 -8.40 6.51 -11.06
CA THR A 26 -7.35 7.48 -11.31
C THR A 26 -7.20 8.47 -10.17
N ALA A 27 -5.98 8.94 -9.98
CA ALA A 27 -5.65 10.04 -9.11
C ALA A 27 -4.81 11.07 -9.87
N THR A 28 -5.24 12.32 -9.89
CA THR A 28 -4.49 13.44 -10.47
C THR A 28 -3.91 14.29 -9.37
N PHE A 29 -2.63 14.63 -9.45
CA PHE A 29 -1.90 15.42 -8.45
C PHE A 29 -0.70 16.08 -9.15
N ASP A 30 -0.35 17.32 -8.81
CA ASP A 30 0.80 18.04 -9.40
C ASP A 30 0.88 17.98 -10.95
N GLY A 31 -0.26 18.00 -11.64
CA GLY A 31 -0.33 17.86 -13.11
C GLY A 31 -0.04 16.47 -13.66
N LYS A 32 0.23 15.47 -12.80
CA LYS A 32 0.41 14.07 -13.13
C LYS A 32 -0.88 13.28 -12.91
N THR A 33 -0.96 12.11 -13.54
CA THR A 33 -2.04 11.14 -13.34
C THR A 33 -1.44 9.79 -13.02
N LEU A 34 -1.88 9.19 -11.91
CA LEU A 34 -1.71 7.79 -11.60
C LEU A 34 -3.00 7.05 -11.96
N ALA A 35 -2.92 6.01 -12.78
CA ALA A 35 -4.04 5.19 -13.20
C ALA A 35 -3.86 3.75 -12.71
N ASN A 36 -4.83 3.21 -11.98
CA ASN A 36 -4.75 1.86 -11.44
C ASN A 36 -5.42 0.85 -12.38
N ALA A 37 -4.85 -0.34 -12.46
CA ALA A 37 -5.46 -1.52 -13.07
C ALA A 37 -5.89 -2.49 -11.96
N TRP A 38 -7.13 -2.97 -12.04
CA TRP A 38 -7.73 -3.92 -11.09
C TRP A 38 -8.21 -5.16 -11.85
N ASP A 39 -8.04 -6.34 -11.26
CA ASP A 39 -8.67 -7.56 -11.77
C ASP A 39 -10.12 -7.69 -11.29
N ALA A 40 -10.79 -8.76 -11.73
CA ALA A 40 -12.18 -9.04 -11.37
C ALA A 40 -12.36 -9.35 -9.87
N ASP A 41 -11.30 -9.82 -9.21
CA ASP A 41 -11.28 -10.14 -7.78
C ASP A 41 -10.91 -8.91 -6.91
N LYS A 42 -10.78 -7.73 -7.53
CA LYS A 42 -10.45 -6.45 -6.91
C LYS A 42 -9.03 -6.40 -6.33
N ASN A 43 -8.12 -7.24 -6.83
CA ASN A 43 -6.69 -7.03 -6.62
C ASN A 43 -6.19 -5.99 -7.62
N ARG A 44 -5.35 -5.07 -7.14
CA ARG A 44 -4.74 -4.06 -8.02
C ARG A 44 -3.62 -4.72 -8.80
N VAL A 45 -3.81 -5.14 -10.04
CA VAL A 45 -2.76 -5.85 -10.81
C VAL A 45 -1.67 -4.94 -11.38
N GLY A 46 -1.80 -3.63 -11.21
CA GLY A 46 -0.76 -2.68 -11.58
C GLY A 46 -1.21 -1.23 -11.56
N PHE A 47 -0.34 -0.35 -12.02
CA PHE A 47 -0.66 1.05 -12.24
C PHE A 47 0.26 1.69 -13.27
N THR A 48 -0.19 2.81 -13.83
CA THR A 48 0.59 3.66 -14.72
C THR A 48 0.81 5.01 -14.06
N VAL A 49 2.05 5.48 -14.02
CA VAL A 49 2.42 6.85 -13.62
C VAL A 49 3.59 7.31 -14.47
N ASN A 50 3.64 8.60 -14.83
CA ASN A 50 4.69 9.16 -15.68
C ASN A 50 4.88 8.41 -17.02
N SER A 51 3.80 7.84 -17.57
CA SER A 51 3.82 6.97 -18.77
C SER A 51 4.57 5.64 -18.60
N THR A 52 4.97 5.29 -17.38
CA THR A 52 5.57 4.00 -17.02
C THR A 52 4.50 3.10 -16.41
N ASN A 53 4.44 1.84 -16.87
CA ASN A 53 3.58 0.82 -16.29
C ASN A 53 4.36 0.03 -15.23
N HIS A 54 3.69 -0.21 -14.12
CA HIS A 54 4.13 -1.07 -13.02
C HIS A 54 3.11 -2.20 -12.88
N THR A 55 3.60 -3.43 -12.77
CA THR A 55 2.79 -4.64 -12.78
C THR A 55 3.02 -5.48 -11.54
N PHE A 56 1.94 -6.07 -11.01
CA PHE A 56 1.98 -6.87 -9.80
C PHE A 56 1.49 -8.30 -10.06
N VAL A 57 2.11 -9.25 -9.36
CA VAL A 57 1.61 -10.62 -9.23
C VAL A 57 1.26 -10.87 -7.78
N TYR A 58 0.06 -11.40 -7.54
CA TYR A 58 -0.44 -11.71 -6.21
C TYR A 58 -0.32 -13.20 -5.89
N ASP A 59 -0.01 -13.50 -4.64
CA ASP A 59 -0.36 -14.78 -4.03
C ASP A 59 -1.78 -14.68 -3.47
N ILE A 60 -2.72 -15.35 -4.14
CA ILE A 60 -4.13 -15.41 -3.73
C ILE A 60 -4.41 -16.49 -2.68
N SER A 61 -3.43 -17.34 -2.38
CA SER A 61 -3.54 -18.42 -1.39
C SER A 61 -3.09 -18.00 0.01
N ALA A 62 -2.38 -16.87 0.11
CA ALA A 62 -2.02 -16.27 1.39
C ALA A 62 -3.26 -15.84 2.18
N GLY A 63 -3.15 -15.84 3.52
CA GLY A 63 -4.24 -15.41 4.41
C GLY A 63 -4.77 -14.00 4.10
N ILE A 64 -3.90 -13.12 3.58
CA ILE A 64 -4.24 -11.83 2.98
C ILE A 64 -3.57 -11.79 1.61
N PRO A 65 -4.32 -11.54 0.51
CA PRO A 65 -3.72 -11.44 -0.83
C PRO A 65 -2.57 -10.43 -0.85
N ALA A 66 -1.38 -10.92 -1.21
CA ALA A 66 -0.15 -10.15 -1.10
C ALA A 66 0.62 -10.18 -2.41
N VAL A 67 1.24 -9.05 -2.76
CA VAL A 67 2.10 -8.96 -3.95
C VAL A 67 3.39 -9.74 -3.70
N ILE A 68 3.68 -10.70 -4.56
CA ILE A 68 4.89 -11.53 -4.56
C ILE A 68 5.88 -11.14 -5.66
N GLN A 69 5.45 -10.34 -6.63
CA GLN A 69 6.33 -9.78 -7.65
C GLN A 69 5.86 -8.38 -8.07
N GLU A 70 6.80 -7.47 -8.27
CA GLU A 70 6.62 -6.16 -8.90
C GLU A 70 7.73 -5.94 -9.93
N ASP A 71 7.39 -5.79 -11.20
CA ASP A 71 8.35 -5.46 -12.29
C ASP A 71 9.61 -6.35 -12.34
N GLY A 72 9.49 -7.59 -11.87
CA GLY A 72 10.58 -8.58 -11.84
C GLY A 72 11.33 -8.66 -10.51
N ILE A 73 11.05 -7.77 -9.56
CA ILE A 73 11.47 -7.86 -8.17
C ILE A 73 10.53 -8.82 -7.45
N TYR A 74 11.07 -9.82 -6.76
CA TYR A 74 10.30 -10.79 -5.99
C TYR A 74 10.23 -10.41 -4.52
N TYR A 75 9.10 -10.67 -3.87
CA TYR A 75 8.90 -10.46 -2.44
C TYR A 75 8.68 -11.81 -1.75
N ILE A 76 9.51 -12.10 -0.75
CA ILE A 76 9.44 -13.31 0.07
C ILE A 76 8.56 -13.01 1.27
N ARG A 77 7.57 -13.88 1.51
CA ARG A 77 6.53 -13.68 2.53
C ARG A 77 6.28 -14.97 3.30
N GLU A 78 5.81 -14.82 4.54
CA GLU A 78 5.24 -15.92 5.32
C GLU A 78 3.91 -16.40 4.72
N PRO A 79 3.41 -17.61 5.04
CA PRO A 79 2.11 -18.10 4.57
C PRO A 79 0.92 -17.19 4.94
N ALA A 80 1.04 -16.41 6.02
CA ALA A 80 0.04 -15.42 6.42
C ALA A 80 0.06 -14.12 5.57
N GLY A 81 1.06 -13.94 4.70
CA GLY A 81 1.25 -12.77 3.84
C GLY A 81 2.28 -11.75 4.36
N GLU A 82 2.83 -11.96 5.54
CA GLU A 82 3.78 -11.05 6.18
C GLU A 82 5.10 -10.99 5.39
N LEU A 83 5.58 -9.78 5.09
CA LEU A 83 6.81 -9.57 4.32
C LEU A 83 8.06 -9.98 5.09
N ILE A 84 9.02 -10.59 4.40
CA ILE A 84 10.32 -11.00 4.97
C ILE A 84 11.48 -10.32 4.22
N ALA A 85 11.50 -10.41 2.89
CA ALA A 85 12.61 -9.97 2.06
C ALA A 85 12.17 -9.58 0.65
N ARG A 86 13.04 -8.84 -0.05
CA ARG A 86 12.95 -8.61 -1.50
C ARG A 86 14.17 -9.18 -2.21
N LEU A 87 13.96 -9.65 -3.44
CA LEU A 87 14.99 -10.21 -4.31
C LEU A 87 14.93 -9.54 -5.68
N ASP A 88 16.02 -8.90 -6.07
CA ASP A 88 16.21 -8.21 -7.34
C ASP A 88 17.41 -8.83 -8.06
N GLY A 89 17.13 -9.77 -8.97
CA GLY A 89 18.15 -10.65 -9.53
C GLY A 89 18.88 -11.42 -8.41
N PRO A 90 20.21 -11.27 -8.25
CA PRO A 90 20.96 -11.91 -7.17
C PRO A 90 20.95 -11.11 -5.85
N ASN A 91 20.40 -9.89 -5.84
CA ASN A 91 20.50 -8.98 -4.70
C ASN A 91 19.30 -9.16 -3.77
N MET A 92 19.57 -9.62 -2.55
CA MET A 92 18.56 -9.80 -1.51
C MET A 92 18.69 -8.73 -0.42
N ASN A 93 17.56 -8.12 -0.05
CA ASN A 93 17.44 -7.27 1.13
C ASN A 93 16.39 -7.85 2.08
N HIS A 94 16.72 -7.89 3.37
CA HIS A 94 15.82 -8.32 4.44
C HIS A 94 15.20 -7.12 5.13
N TYR A 95 13.91 -7.21 5.41
CA TYR A 95 13.17 -6.19 6.12
C TYR A 95 13.20 -6.44 7.63
N HIS A 96 13.36 -5.37 8.41
CA HIS A 96 13.26 -5.40 9.87
C HIS A 96 12.17 -4.44 10.30
N PHE A 97 11.19 -4.93 11.05
CA PHE A 97 9.97 -4.18 11.36
C PHE A 97 9.88 -3.77 12.84
N ASP A 98 9.10 -2.72 13.11
CA ASP A 98 8.62 -2.42 14.46
C ASP A 98 7.34 -3.22 14.80
N GLN A 99 6.78 -2.99 15.99
CA GLN A 99 5.60 -3.72 16.48
C GLN A 99 4.33 -3.49 15.65
N LEU A 100 4.26 -2.41 14.87
CA LEU A 100 3.15 -2.14 13.96
C LEU A 100 3.37 -2.80 12.59
N GLY A 101 4.56 -3.36 12.35
CA GLY A 101 4.97 -3.90 11.06
C GLY A 101 5.55 -2.83 10.11
N SER A 102 5.98 -1.67 10.63
CA SER A 102 6.66 -0.66 9.81
C SER A 102 8.13 -0.98 9.65
N THR A 103 8.63 -0.92 8.43
CA THR A 103 10.04 -1.18 8.12
C THR A 103 10.93 -0.16 8.81
N ARG A 104 11.73 -0.58 9.79
CA ARG A 104 12.72 0.27 10.45
C ARG A 104 14.08 0.19 9.78
N LEU A 105 14.46 -0.99 9.29
CA LEU A 105 15.75 -1.22 8.64
C LEU A 105 15.60 -2.12 7.42
N LEU A 106 16.48 -1.94 6.43
CA LEU A 106 16.83 -3.00 5.48
C LEU A 106 18.29 -3.41 5.69
N THR A 107 18.55 -4.71 5.56
CA THR A 107 19.92 -5.24 5.52
C THR A 107 20.15 -6.03 4.24
N ASN A 108 21.35 -5.98 3.70
CA ASN A 108 21.75 -6.85 2.59
C ASN A 108 22.02 -8.29 3.07
N SER A 109 22.40 -9.18 2.14
CA SER A 109 22.72 -10.59 2.42
C SER A 109 23.94 -10.80 3.35
N ALA A 110 24.79 -9.79 3.52
CA ALA A 110 25.90 -9.80 4.47
C ALA A 110 25.50 -9.27 5.86
N GLY A 111 24.24 -8.91 6.06
CA GLY A 111 23.73 -8.34 7.31
C GLY A 111 24.08 -6.87 7.52
N ALA A 112 24.67 -6.19 6.53
CA ALA A 112 24.95 -4.76 6.62
C ALA A 112 23.68 -3.94 6.38
N VAL A 113 23.45 -2.94 7.23
CA VAL A 113 22.30 -2.02 7.13
C VAL A 113 22.45 -1.16 5.87
N THR A 114 21.43 -1.18 5.02
CA THR A 114 21.36 -0.41 3.77
C THR A 114 20.43 0.80 3.91
N ASP A 115 19.38 0.68 4.70
CA ASP A 115 18.36 1.71 4.90
C ASP A 115 17.90 1.74 6.34
N GLU A 116 17.66 2.94 6.86
CA GLU A 116 17.02 3.14 8.17
C GLU A 116 15.90 4.16 8.05
N TYR A 117 14.71 3.81 8.54
CA TYR A 117 13.54 4.68 8.49
C TYR A 117 13.10 5.08 9.89
N SER A 118 12.52 6.28 10.00
CA SER A 118 11.68 6.68 11.11
C SER A 118 10.39 7.32 10.61
N TYR A 119 9.31 7.13 11.37
CA TYR A 119 7.98 7.59 11.02
C TYR A 119 7.34 8.34 12.19
N ASP A 120 6.41 9.23 11.87
CA ASP A 120 5.44 9.72 12.83
C ASP A 120 4.34 8.65 13.10
N ALA A 121 3.41 8.97 13.99
CA ALA A 121 2.34 8.05 14.40
C ALA A 121 1.36 7.69 13.27
N TYR A 122 1.30 8.48 12.20
CA TYR A 122 0.37 8.32 11.07
C TYR A 122 1.09 7.89 9.78
N GLY A 123 2.38 7.52 9.87
CA GLY A 123 3.14 6.99 8.75
C GLY A 123 3.80 8.04 7.85
N GLY A 124 3.87 9.30 8.28
CA GLY A 124 4.75 10.28 7.66
C GLY A 124 6.21 9.93 7.92
N VAL A 125 7.04 9.89 6.87
CA VAL A 125 8.49 9.58 7.00
C VAL A 125 9.20 10.78 7.63
N LEU A 126 9.78 10.59 8.81
CA LEU A 126 10.56 11.61 9.52
C LEU A 126 12.04 11.58 9.11
N SER A 127 12.58 10.39 8.85
CA SER A 127 13.92 10.21 8.30
C SER A 127 14.02 8.95 7.47
N HIS A 128 14.86 8.99 6.43
CA HIS A 128 15.31 7.84 5.65
C HIS A 128 16.83 7.96 5.43
N ASN A 129 17.60 7.32 6.30
CA ASN A 129 19.06 7.30 6.18
C ASN A 129 19.45 6.18 5.23
N ARG A 130 20.22 6.54 4.20
CA ARG A 130 20.62 5.63 3.11
C ARG A 130 22.11 5.35 3.19
N SER A 131 22.47 4.08 3.26
CA SER A 131 23.84 3.59 3.25
C SER A 131 24.17 2.91 1.91
N THR A 132 25.41 2.46 1.75
CA THR A 132 25.81 1.71 0.56
C THR A 132 24.91 0.48 0.37
N GLY A 133 24.37 0.33 -0.84
CA GLY A 133 23.44 -0.76 -1.16
C GLY A 133 21.98 -0.47 -0.80
N SER A 134 21.66 0.78 -0.43
CA SER A 134 20.28 1.24 -0.26
C SER A 134 19.45 1.05 -1.53
N VAL A 135 18.18 0.70 -1.35
CA VAL A 135 17.25 0.41 -2.45
C VAL A 135 15.94 1.16 -2.27
N ASP A 136 15.37 1.62 -3.38
CA ASP A 136 13.99 2.11 -3.39
C ASP A 136 13.01 0.95 -3.36
N GLN A 137 12.01 1.05 -2.49
CA GLN A 137 11.11 -0.05 -2.20
C GLN A 137 9.79 0.45 -1.61
N PRO A 138 8.66 -0.22 -1.88
CA PRO A 138 7.34 0.29 -1.53
C PRO A 138 6.86 -0.04 -0.10
N TYR A 139 7.37 -1.09 0.53
CA TYR A 139 6.93 -1.57 1.85
C TYR A 139 7.66 -0.84 2.98
N GLN A 140 7.15 0.35 3.31
CA GLN A 140 7.70 1.24 4.34
C GLN A 140 6.84 1.18 5.63
N TYR A 141 6.04 2.21 5.89
CA TYR A 141 5.12 2.25 7.03
C TYR A 141 4.10 1.13 6.96
N VAL A 142 3.98 0.30 8.01
CA VAL A 142 3.15 -0.92 8.06
C VAL A 142 3.38 -1.87 6.86
N GLY A 143 4.57 -1.79 6.26
CA GLY A 143 4.93 -2.52 5.05
C GLY A 143 4.88 -4.04 5.22
N GLN A 144 5.12 -4.55 6.44
CA GLN A 144 5.01 -5.98 6.75
C GLN A 144 3.63 -6.53 6.38
N LEU A 145 2.57 -5.74 6.64
CA LEU A 145 1.18 -6.10 6.42
C LEU A 145 0.65 -5.62 5.06
N GLY A 146 1.53 -5.13 4.18
CA GLY A 146 1.20 -4.83 2.79
C GLY A 146 0.77 -3.38 2.50
N TYR A 147 1.02 -2.44 3.41
CA TYR A 147 0.94 -1.02 3.05
C TYR A 147 1.99 -0.72 1.98
N TYR A 148 1.52 -0.23 0.84
CA TYR A 148 2.35 0.01 -0.34
C TYR A 148 2.52 1.52 -0.57
N THR A 149 3.76 1.99 -0.47
CA THR A 149 4.21 3.34 -0.82
C THR A 149 4.59 3.40 -2.29
N HIS A 150 4.14 4.44 -2.99
CA HIS A 150 4.49 4.67 -4.39
C HIS A 150 5.84 5.40 -4.50
N TYR A 151 6.94 4.70 -4.25
CA TYR A 151 8.28 5.30 -4.27
C TYR A 151 8.66 5.88 -5.64
N GLN A 152 8.07 5.37 -6.72
CA GLN A 152 8.26 5.87 -8.09
C GLN A 152 7.69 7.27 -8.28
N GLU A 153 6.78 7.70 -7.41
CA GLU A 153 6.18 9.03 -7.46
C GLU A 153 5.94 9.57 -6.02
N PRO A 154 6.98 10.14 -5.39
CA PRO A 154 6.92 10.56 -3.99
C PRO A 154 5.82 11.59 -3.69
N ASN A 155 5.45 12.44 -4.66
CA ASN A 155 4.41 13.45 -4.48
C ASN A 155 2.99 12.86 -4.46
N PHE A 156 2.81 11.59 -4.85
CA PHE A 156 1.50 10.95 -4.81
C PHE A 156 0.95 10.93 -3.38
N GLY A 157 1.80 10.66 -2.38
CA GLY A 157 1.50 10.83 -0.96
C GLY A 157 0.41 9.92 -0.39
N LEU A 158 -0.09 8.95 -1.16
CA LEU A 158 -1.03 7.94 -0.69
C LEU A 158 -0.37 6.56 -0.62
N LEU A 159 -0.67 5.88 0.48
CA LEU A 159 -0.33 4.48 0.73
C LEU A 159 -1.51 3.61 0.28
N GLN A 160 -1.28 2.57 -0.51
CA GLN A 160 -2.31 1.58 -0.80
C GLN A 160 -2.39 0.55 0.33
N LEU A 161 -3.61 0.21 0.75
CA LEU A 161 -3.93 -0.92 1.59
C LEU A 161 -5.12 -1.68 1.00
N GLY A 162 -4.86 -2.85 0.42
CA GLY A 162 -5.87 -3.63 -0.29
C GLY A 162 -6.54 -2.77 -1.37
N VAL A 163 -7.85 -2.55 -1.22
CA VAL A 163 -8.67 -1.74 -2.14
C VAL A 163 -8.73 -0.25 -1.77
N ARG A 164 -8.22 0.15 -0.60
CA ARG A 164 -8.28 1.53 -0.09
C ARG A 164 -6.93 2.24 -0.16
N PHE A 165 -6.98 3.56 -0.24
CA PHE A 165 -5.79 4.41 -0.19
C PHE A 165 -5.84 5.28 1.07
N TYR A 166 -4.73 5.31 1.79
CA TYR A 166 -4.52 6.00 3.05
C TYR A 166 -3.59 7.19 2.85
N GLY A 167 -3.98 8.37 3.33
CA GLY A 167 -3.13 9.55 3.35
C GLY A 167 -2.52 9.71 4.74
N SER A 168 -1.19 9.58 4.84
CA SER A 168 -0.46 9.74 6.10
C SER A 168 -0.49 11.18 6.60
N GLU A 169 -0.45 12.17 5.71
CA GLU A 169 -0.52 13.61 6.05
C GLU A 169 -1.77 13.97 6.88
N VAL A 170 -2.90 13.31 6.58
CA VAL A 170 -4.20 13.54 7.25
C VAL A 170 -4.63 12.40 8.16
N GLY A 171 -3.81 11.36 8.27
CA GLY A 171 -4.02 10.18 9.10
C GLY A 171 -5.30 9.39 8.79
N ARG A 172 -5.78 9.36 7.53
CA ARG A 172 -7.08 8.73 7.19
C ARG A 172 -7.16 8.17 5.77
N PHE A 173 -8.14 7.29 5.55
CA PHE A 173 -8.48 6.79 4.23
C PHE A 173 -9.18 7.83 3.34
N THR A 174 -8.87 7.76 2.05
CA THR A 174 -9.48 8.55 0.96
C THR A 174 -10.91 8.14 0.62
N GLN A 175 -11.41 7.07 1.24
CA GLN A 175 -12.76 6.56 1.06
C GLN A 175 -13.31 5.93 2.34
N ARG A 176 -14.64 5.98 2.50
CA ARG A 176 -15.35 5.29 3.59
C ARG A 176 -15.20 3.78 3.39
N ASP A 177 -15.18 3.03 4.48
CA ASP A 177 -15.23 1.57 4.40
C ASP A 177 -16.47 1.10 3.62
N GLN A 178 -16.24 0.14 2.72
CA GLN A 178 -17.30 -0.52 1.97
C GLN A 178 -17.74 -1.80 2.67
N VAL A 179 -18.05 -1.70 3.96
CA VAL A 179 -18.83 -2.75 4.60
C VAL A 179 -20.29 -2.47 4.28
N SER A 180 -20.81 -3.16 3.26
CA SER A 180 -22.26 -3.34 3.11
C SER A 180 -22.73 -4.29 4.20
N ASN A 181 -23.31 -3.77 5.30
CA ASN A 181 -24.14 -4.52 6.25
C ASN A 181 -23.76 -5.98 6.59
N ALA A 182 -22.47 -6.32 6.72
CA ALA A 182 -22.04 -7.66 7.14
C ALA A 182 -22.10 -7.87 8.66
N LEU A 183 -22.90 -7.05 9.36
CA LEU A 183 -23.38 -7.30 10.71
C LEU A 183 -24.89 -7.49 10.61
N GLU A 184 -25.33 -8.54 9.91
CA GLU A 184 -26.60 -9.13 10.29
C GLU A 184 -26.37 -9.78 11.65
N VAL A 185 -26.84 -9.07 12.67
CA VAL A 185 -27.03 -9.57 14.02
C VAL A 185 -27.63 -10.96 13.88
N ALA A 186 -26.93 -11.98 14.36
CA ALA A 186 -27.55 -13.27 14.67
C ALA A 186 -28.58 -13.02 15.77
N THR A 187 -29.73 -12.45 15.40
CA THR A 187 -30.91 -12.47 16.23
C THR A 187 -31.36 -13.91 16.23
N CYS A 188 -31.03 -14.58 17.33
CA CYS A 188 -31.49 -15.89 17.69
C CYS A 188 -33.02 -15.93 17.57
N THR A 189 -33.51 -16.40 16.42
CA THR A 189 -34.93 -16.70 16.22
C THR A 189 -35.10 -18.21 16.36
N LEU A 190 -35.23 -18.67 17.61
CA LEU A 190 -35.65 -19.99 18.06
C LEU A 190 -36.09 -19.77 19.53
N LEU A 191 -37.34 -19.88 19.99
CA LEU A 191 -38.47 -20.70 19.60
C LEU A 191 -39.78 -19.97 19.97
N ARG A 192 -40.74 -19.91 19.04
CA ARG A 192 -42.15 -20.12 19.34
C ARG A 192 -42.61 -21.27 18.45
N ASP A 193 -43.47 -22.09 19.02
CA ASP A 193 -44.16 -23.24 18.42
C ASP A 193 -43.39 -24.57 18.48
N LEU A 194 -43.41 -25.18 19.67
CA LEU A 194 -44.22 -26.38 19.98
C LEU A 194 -44.18 -26.67 21.49
#